data_AF-A0A925KJK8-F1
#
_entry.id   AF-A0A925KJK8-F1
#
_cell.length_a   1.000
_cell.length_b   1.000
_cell.length_c   1.000
_cell.angle_alpha   90.00
_cell.angle_beta   90.00
_cell.angle_gamma   90.00
#
_symmetry.space_group_name_H-M   'P 1'
#
loop_
_entity.id
_entity.type
_entity.pdbx_description
1 polymer ?
#
loop_
_entity_poly.entity_id
_entity_poly.type
_entity_poly.pdbx_seq_one_letter_code
_entity_poly.pdbx_strand_id
1 'polypeptide(L)'
;MKHHVIYIPGLGDDYDGVRRRALKGWRLWGVKTELVSMRWYDGRPYAEKYQRVIESVKRAEDKGYVVSLVGESAGGSMAINVAAQVPTIHKLITVCGVNSPAIKVSPHTLRKAPAFGESISLLVDSLPKIIARTHVVRAWYDPVVYAEHTYIKGATNHLIYNIGHLSTVVLCLTILSGYVVSLIKRSS
;
A
#
# COMPACT_ATOMS: atom_id res chain seq x y z
N MET A 1 -7.55 20.43 -6.14
CA MET A 1 -7.82 19.16 -6.85
C MET A 1 -8.49 18.17 -5.90
N LYS A 2 -9.40 17.31 -6.38
CA LYS A 2 -10.05 16.29 -5.56
C LYS A 2 -9.20 15.02 -5.57
N HIS A 3 -8.63 14.64 -4.43
CA HIS A 3 -7.80 13.43 -4.33
C HIS A 3 -8.64 12.20 -3.95
N HIS A 4 -8.34 11.06 -4.56
CA HIS A 4 -8.88 9.76 -4.20
C HIS A 4 -7.73 8.81 -3.87
N VAL A 5 -7.76 8.25 -2.67
CA VAL A 5 -6.80 7.25 -2.19
C VAL A 5 -7.39 5.86 -2.35
N ILE A 6 -6.75 5.04 -3.16
CA ILE A 6 -7.02 3.60 -3.20
C ILE A 6 -6.09 2.93 -2.18
N TYR A 7 -6.68 2.39 -1.12
CA TYR A 7 -5.98 1.69 -0.05
C TYR A 7 -5.98 0.19 -0.31
N ILE A 8 -4.80 -0.41 -0.30
CA ILE A 8 -4.57 -1.82 -0.58
C ILE A 8 -4.01 -2.45 0.70
N PRO A 9 -4.81 -3.26 1.42
CA PRO A 9 -4.45 -3.80 2.71
C PRO A 9 -3.43 -4.93 2.63
N GLY A 10 -2.76 -5.15 3.75
CA GLY A 10 -1.90 -6.29 3.99
C GLY A 10 -2.67 -7.59 4.21
N LEU A 11 -1.96 -8.61 4.68
CA LEU A 11 -2.57 -9.84 5.19
C LEU A 11 -3.52 -9.55 6.37
N GLY A 12 -4.45 -10.47 6.64
CA GLY A 12 -5.44 -10.33 7.72
C GLY A 12 -6.70 -9.63 7.24
N ASP A 13 -7.43 -10.30 6.35
CA ASP A 13 -8.64 -9.77 5.70
C ASP A 13 -9.77 -9.47 6.70
N ASP A 14 -9.78 -10.15 7.85
CA ASP A 14 -10.75 -9.94 8.94
C ASP A 14 -10.71 -8.50 9.51
N TYR A 15 -9.59 -7.80 9.33
CA TYR A 15 -9.44 -6.40 9.77
C TYR A 15 -9.97 -5.38 8.76
N ASP A 16 -10.44 -5.78 7.57
CA ASP A 16 -10.92 -4.85 6.54
C ASP A 16 -12.08 -3.97 7.02
N GLY A 17 -12.95 -4.49 7.87
CA GLY A 17 -14.02 -3.70 8.49
C GLY A 17 -13.47 -2.55 9.35
N VAL A 18 -12.43 -2.82 10.14
CA VAL A 18 -11.74 -1.81 10.96
C VAL A 18 -11.03 -0.81 10.06
N ARG A 19 -10.30 -1.30 9.04
CA ARG A 19 -9.59 -0.44 8.09
C ARG A 19 -10.53 0.51 7.37
N ARG A 20 -11.67 0.03 6.87
CA ARG A 20 -12.70 0.87 6.23
C ARG A 20 -13.22 1.95 7.17
N ARG A 21 -13.46 1.63 8.46
CA ARG A 21 -13.91 2.64 9.44
C ARG A 21 -12.86 3.72 9.65
N ALA A 22 -11.59 3.36 9.79
CA ALA A 22 -10.52 4.33 9.95
C ALA A 22 -10.30 5.19 8.69
N LEU A 23 -10.34 4.59 7.50
CA LEU A 23 -10.23 5.29 6.22
C LEU A 23 -11.36 6.28 5.97
N LYS A 24 -12.57 6.04 6.49
CA LYS A 24 -13.66 7.04 6.44
C LYS A 24 -13.26 8.33 7.16
N GLY A 25 -12.46 8.24 8.22
CA GLY A 25 -11.94 9.40 8.96
C GLY A 25 -11.02 10.28 8.11
N TRP A 26 -10.35 9.73 7.09
CA TRP A 26 -9.44 10.49 6.23
C TRP A 26 -10.14 11.58 5.41
N ARG A 27 -11.48 11.52 5.31
CA ARG A 27 -12.30 12.60 4.72
C ARG A 27 -12.07 13.95 5.42
N LEU A 28 -11.73 13.93 6.72
CA LEU A 28 -11.42 15.13 7.49
C LEU A 28 -10.17 15.85 6.95
N TRP A 29 -9.29 15.13 6.27
CA TRP A 29 -8.10 15.67 5.61
C TRP A 29 -8.33 16.00 4.13
N GLY A 30 -9.58 15.96 3.67
CA GLY A 30 -9.99 16.37 2.33
C GLY A 30 -9.66 15.37 1.23
N VAL A 31 -9.58 14.08 1.54
CA VAL A 31 -9.41 13.00 0.55
C VAL A 31 -10.57 12.02 0.58
N LYS A 32 -10.93 11.48 -0.59
CA LYS A 32 -11.82 10.32 -0.68
C LYS A 32 -11.00 9.04 -0.56
N THR A 33 -11.53 8.02 0.10
CA THR A 33 -10.84 6.74 0.27
C THR A 33 -11.69 5.58 -0.22
N GLU A 34 -11.05 4.60 -0.84
CA GLU A 34 -11.64 3.31 -1.20
C GLU A 34 -10.66 2.21 -0.77
N LEU A 35 -11.15 1.21 -0.02
CA LEU A 35 -10.37 0.01 0.30
C LEU A 35 -10.72 -1.08 -0.71
N VAL A 36 -9.70 -1.56 -1.42
CA VAL A 36 -9.81 -2.74 -2.30
C VAL A 36 -9.37 -3.95 -1.50
N SER A 37 -10.34 -4.78 -1.10
CA SER A 37 -10.07 -5.96 -0.27
C SER A 37 -9.29 -6.97 -1.10
N MET A 38 -8.11 -7.35 -0.62
CA MET A 38 -7.26 -8.31 -1.33
C MET A 38 -7.77 -9.73 -1.15
N ARG A 39 -8.32 -10.07 0.02
CA ARG A 39 -8.74 -11.44 0.34
C ARG A 39 -7.60 -12.41 0.08
N TRP A 40 -6.44 -12.15 0.68
CA TRP A 40 -5.19 -12.83 0.33
C TRP A 40 -5.28 -14.36 0.45
N TYR A 41 -6.18 -14.86 1.29
CA TYR A 41 -6.36 -16.28 1.60
C TYR A 41 -7.50 -16.98 0.83
N ASP A 42 -8.16 -16.32 -0.12
CA ASP A 42 -9.32 -16.87 -0.85
C ASP A 42 -8.97 -17.78 -2.04
N GLY A 43 -7.68 -18.04 -2.26
CA GLY A 43 -7.18 -18.88 -3.36
C GLY A 43 -7.28 -18.25 -4.76
N ARG A 44 -7.80 -17.02 -4.90
CA ARG A 44 -7.93 -16.38 -6.22
C ARG A 44 -6.57 -15.96 -6.79
N PRO A 45 -6.39 -16.01 -8.13
CA PRO A 45 -5.16 -15.60 -8.81
C PRO A 45 -4.79 -14.14 -8.55
N TYR A 46 -3.50 -13.83 -8.62
CA TYR A 46 -2.99 -12.46 -8.56
C TYR A 46 -3.65 -11.53 -9.58
N ALA A 47 -3.79 -11.99 -10.83
CA ALA A 47 -4.38 -11.21 -11.92
C ALA A 47 -5.78 -10.68 -11.58
N GLU A 48 -6.65 -11.49 -10.95
CA GLU A 48 -7.97 -11.03 -10.50
C GLU A 48 -7.86 -9.96 -9.41
N LYS A 49 -6.96 -10.14 -8.45
CA LYS A 49 -6.76 -9.18 -7.35
C LYS A 49 -6.22 -7.85 -7.89
N TYR A 50 -5.25 -7.92 -8.79
CA TYR A 50 -4.66 -6.80 -9.50
C TYR A 50 -5.72 -6.04 -10.31
N GLN A 51 -6.53 -6.76 -11.10
CA GLN A 51 -7.58 -6.17 -11.92
C GLN A 51 -8.61 -5.38 -11.09
N ARG A 52 -8.99 -5.86 -9.90
CA ARG A 52 -9.88 -5.11 -8.98
C ARG A 52 -9.29 -3.77 -8.55
N VAL A 53 -7.96 -3.68 -8.38
CA VAL A 53 -7.29 -2.42 -8.07
C VAL A 53 -7.32 -1.50 -9.29
N ILE A 54 -7.00 -2.02 -10.48
CA ILE A 54 -7.04 -1.25 -11.73
C ILE A 54 -8.44 -0.67 -12.00
N GLU A 55 -9.48 -1.48 -11.83
CA GLU A 55 -10.86 -1.01 -11.98
C GLU A 55 -11.22 0.07 -10.95
N SER A 56 -10.68 -0.02 -9.73
CA SER A 56 -10.88 0.99 -8.69
C SER A 56 -10.22 2.31 -9.06
N VAL A 57 -8.99 2.26 -9.58
CA VAL A 57 -8.28 3.43 -10.13
C VAL A 57 -9.09 4.06 -11.26
N LYS A 58 -9.47 3.27 -12.28
CA LYS A 58 -10.24 3.75 -13.43
C LYS A 58 -11.56 4.40 -13.00
N ARG A 59 -12.32 3.76 -12.11
CA ARG A 59 -13.59 4.33 -11.58
C ARG A 59 -13.39 5.67 -10.87
N ALA A 60 -12.23 5.91 -10.26
CA ALA A 60 -11.90 7.18 -9.63
C ALA A 60 -11.47 8.23 -10.67
N GLU A 61 -10.65 7.84 -11.65
CA GLU A 61 -10.23 8.72 -12.75
C GLU A 61 -11.40 9.17 -13.62
N ASP A 62 -12.31 8.27 -13.97
CA ASP A 62 -13.55 8.56 -14.73
C ASP A 62 -14.44 9.59 -14.03
N LYS A 63 -14.27 9.77 -12.71
CA LYS A 63 -14.98 10.78 -11.90
C LYS A 63 -14.17 12.07 -11.71
N GLY A 64 -13.04 12.22 -12.39
CA GLY A 64 -12.16 13.39 -12.35
C GLY A 64 -11.32 13.50 -11.07
N TYR A 65 -11.07 12.40 -10.37
CA TYR A 65 -10.19 12.41 -9.20
C TYR A 65 -8.71 12.24 -9.59
N VAL A 66 -7.83 12.90 -8.84
CA VAL A 66 -6.39 12.60 -8.83
C VAL A 66 -6.17 11.40 -7.93
N VAL A 67 -5.66 10.29 -8.48
CA VAL A 67 -5.56 9.01 -7.75
C VAL A 67 -4.17 8.82 -7.14
N SER A 68 -4.13 8.41 -5.88
CA SER A 68 -2.91 7.94 -5.21
C SER A 68 -3.15 6.58 -4.58
N LEU A 69 -2.09 5.78 -4.47
CA LEU A 69 -2.15 4.45 -3.88
C LEU A 69 -1.53 4.47 -2.48
N VAL A 70 -2.16 3.77 -1.55
CA VAL A 70 -1.58 3.45 -0.24
C VAL A 70 -1.54 1.93 -0.09
N GLY A 71 -0.34 1.35 -0.09
CA GLY A 71 -0.13 -0.08 0.14
C GLY A 71 0.33 -0.35 1.56
N GLU A 72 -0.43 -1.12 2.33
CA GLU A 72 -0.09 -1.50 3.70
C GLU A 72 0.50 -2.90 3.74
N SER A 73 1.64 -3.10 4.41
CA SER A 73 2.24 -4.42 4.61
C SER A 73 2.35 -5.19 3.27
N ALA A 74 1.78 -6.40 3.15
CA ALA A 74 1.71 -7.16 1.90
C ALA A 74 1.11 -6.37 0.71
N GLY A 75 0.14 -5.49 0.98
CA GLY A 75 -0.47 -4.60 -0.01
C GLY A 75 0.50 -3.56 -0.60
N GLY A 76 1.65 -3.32 0.04
CA GLY A 76 2.76 -2.54 -0.52
C GLY A 76 3.22 -3.11 -1.86
N SER A 77 3.40 -4.43 -1.95
CA SER A 77 3.85 -5.08 -3.18
C SER A 77 2.86 -4.91 -4.34
N MET A 78 1.56 -5.11 -4.05
CA MET A 78 0.49 -4.90 -5.03
C MET A 78 0.40 -3.44 -5.46
N ALA A 79 0.52 -2.49 -4.52
CA ALA A 79 0.48 -1.06 -4.82
C ALA A 79 1.63 -0.63 -5.73
N ILE A 80 2.84 -1.16 -5.51
CA ILE A 80 4.01 -0.94 -6.37
C ILE A 80 3.74 -1.46 -7.78
N ASN A 81 3.27 -2.71 -7.91
CA ASN A 81 3.02 -3.33 -9.21
C ASN A 81 1.93 -2.60 -10.00
N VAL A 82 0.88 -2.11 -9.33
CA VAL A 82 -0.16 -1.29 -9.96
C VAL A 82 0.41 0.07 -10.40
N ALA A 83 1.10 0.78 -9.50
CA ALA A 83 1.64 2.09 -9.80
C ALA A 83 2.67 2.08 -10.95
N ALA A 84 3.43 0.99 -11.07
CA ALA A 84 4.40 0.79 -12.14
C ALA A 84 3.76 0.66 -13.54
N GLN A 85 2.50 0.25 -13.60
CA GLN A 85 1.75 0.02 -14.86
C GLN A 85 0.72 1.11 -15.15
N VAL A 86 0.45 2.00 -14.18
CA VAL A 86 -0.53 3.08 -14.31
C VAL A 86 0.18 4.43 -14.17
N PRO A 87 0.64 5.03 -15.28
CA PRO A 87 1.43 6.26 -15.25
C PRO A 87 0.69 7.46 -14.63
N THR A 88 -0.64 7.46 -14.65
CA THR A 88 -1.50 8.51 -14.10
C THR A 88 -1.56 8.54 -12.58
N ILE A 89 -1.05 7.51 -11.89
CA ILE A 89 -0.94 7.51 -10.42
C ILE A 89 -0.09 8.70 -9.96
N HIS A 90 -0.70 9.56 -9.16
CA HIS A 90 -0.07 10.78 -8.66
C HIS A 90 1.07 10.45 -7.70
N LYS A 91 0.81 9.59 -6.72
CA LYS A 91 1.76 9.15 -5.70
C LYS A 91 1.49 7.73 -5.23
N LEU A 92 2.57 7.07 -4.85
CA LEU A 92 2.54 5.80 -4.14
C LEU A 92 3.04 6.01 -2.72
N ILE A 93 2.28 5.54 -1.74
CA ILE A 93 2.71 5.51 -0.34
C ILE A 93 2.66 4.05 0.11
N THR A 94 3.74 3.58 0.72
CA THR A 94 3.75 2.25 1.37
C THR A 94 3.85 2.44 2.87
N VAL A 95 3.00 1.77 3.66
CA VAL A 95 3.01 1.83 5.13
C VAL A 95 3.43 0.46 5.66
N CYS A 96 4.61 0.40 6.26
CA CYS A 96 5.30 -0.85 6.64
C CYS A 96 5.25 -1.89 5.51
N GLY A 97 5.37 -1.42 4.26
CA GLY A 97 5.09 -2.21 3.07
C GLY A 97 6.17 -3.25 2.79
N VAL A 98 5.75 -4.35 2.18
CA VAL A 98 6.64 -5.33 1.56
C VAL A 98 7.07 -4.79 0.20
N ASN A 99 8.28 -4.23 0.17
CA ASN A 99 8.78 -3.42 -0.93
C ASN A 99 10.06 -4.00 -1.55
N SER A 100 10.46 -5.21 -1.18
CA SER A 100 11.66 -5.86 -1.67
C SER A 100 11.35 -7.28 -2.15
N PRO A 101 11.82 -7.68 -3.34
CA PRO A 101 11.68 -9.07 -3.81
C PRO A 101 12.51 -10.06 -2.98
N ALA A 102 13.49 -9.58 -2.20
CA ALA A 102 14.36 -10.41 -1.39
C ALA A 102 13.76 -10.81 -0.02
N ILE A 103 12.53 -10.36 0.29
CA ILE A 103 11.87 -10.70 1.55
C ILE A 103 11.68 -12.21 1.70
N LYS A 104 12.01 -12.74 2.87
CA LYS A 104 11.75 -14.13 3.21
C LYS A 104 10.38 -14.25 3.87
N VAL A 105 9.39 -14.71 3.11
CA VAL A 105 8.06 -15.04 3.63
C VAL A 105 7.99 -16.54 3.89
N SER A 106 7.35 -16.92 5.00
CA SER A 106 7.24 -18.34 5.35
C SER A 106 6.54 -19.14 4.23
N PRO A 107 7.01 -20.37 3.92
CA PRO A 107 6.34 -21.23 2.94
C PRO A 107 4.86 -21.48 3.28
N HIS A 108 4.52 -21.52 4.58
CA HIS A 108 3.13 -21.65 5.03
C HIS A 108 2.26 -20.47 4.57
N THR A 109 2.76 -19.24 4.73
CA THR A 109 2.07 -18.03 4.28
C THR A 109 1.92 -18.02 2.76
N LEU A 110 2.99 -18.36 2.01
CA LEU A 110 2.94 -18.38 0.55
C LEU A 110 1.98 -19.43 -0.01
N ARG A 111 1.86 -20.60 0.63
CA ARG A 111 0.85 -21.60 0.26
C ARG A 111 -0.58 -21.11 0.50
N LYS A 112 -0.81 -20.39 1.60
CA LYS A 112 -2.14 -19.84 1.92
C LYS A 112 -2.49 -18.61 1.09
N ALA A 113 -1.50 -17.82 0.69
CA ALA A 113 -1.66 -16.59 -0.07
C ALA A 113 -0.76 -16.57 -1.31
N PRO A 114 -1.00 -17.45 -2.32
CA PRO A 114 -0.11 -17.57 -3.48
C PRO A 114 -0.02 -16.27 -4.28
N ALA A 115 -1.12 -15.53 -4.41
CA ALA A 115 -1.14 -14.22 -5.08
C ALA A 115 -0.22 -13.19 -4.41
N PHE A 116 0.05 -13.32 -3.11
CA PHE A 116 1.02 -12.45 -2.43
C PHE A 116 2.46 -12.81 -2.84
N GLY A 117 2.77 -14.11 -2.95
CA GLY A 117 4.07 -14.56 -3.47
C GLY A 117 4.33 -14.06 -4.90
N GLU A 118 3.33 -14.17 -5.78
CA GLU A 118 3.40 -13.64 -7.13
C GLU A 118 3.61 -12.12 -7.14
N SER A 119 2.86 -11.39 -6.31
CA SER A 119 3.01 -9.94 -6.14
C SER A 119 4.43 -9.53 -5.70
N ILE A 120 5.09 -10.30 -4.84
CA ILE A 120 6.50 -10.06 -4.45
C ILE A 120 7.43 -10.27 -5.64
N SER A 121 7.24 -11.35 -6.40
CA SER A 121 8.13 -11.70 -7.51
C SER A 121 8.18 -10.61 -8.59
N LEU A 122 7.05 -9.94 -8.84
CA LEU A 122 6.90 -8.86 -9.82
C LEU A 122 7.56 -7.54 -9.40
N LEU A 123 8.05 -7.43 -8.15
CA LEU A 123 8.72 -6.22 -7.67
C LEU A 123 10.03 -5.93 -8.40
N VAL A 124 10.73 -6.96 -8.89
CA VAL A 124 12.00 -6.81 -9.62
C VAL A 124 11.84 -5.88 -10.83
N ASP A 125 10.72 -5.99 -11.55
CA ASP A 125 10.43 -5.21 -12.74
C ASP A 125 9.67 -3.91 -12.44
N SER A 126 8.90 -3.90 -11.36
CA SER A 126 7.98 -2.80 -11.04
C SER A 126 8.65 -1.67 -10.27
N LEU A 127 9.54 -1.97 -9.32
CA LEU A 127 10.18 -0.98 -8.47
C LEU A 127 10.88 0.13 -9.26
N PRO A 128 11.77 -0.15 -10.23
CA PRO A 128 12.53 0.90 -10.92
C PRO A 128 11.66 1.97 -11.59
N LYS A 129 10.43 1.62 -11.98
CA LYS A 129 9.48 2.48 -12.71
C LYS A 129 8.78 3.51 -11.82
N ILE A 130 8.77 3.31 -10.50
CA ILE A 130 7.94 4.12 -9.58
C ILE A 130 8.71 4.82 -8.46
N ILE A 131 10.00 4.55 -8.29
CA ILE A 131 10.83 5.06 -7.16
C ILE A 131 10.63 6.56 -6.92
N ALA A 132 10.74 7.39 -7.97
CA ALA A 132 10.69 8.85 -7.85
C ALA A 132 9.36 9.41 -7.28
N ARG A 133 8.26 8.66 -7.38
CA ARG A 133 6.92 9.04 -6.89
C ARG A 133 6.53 8.32 -5.60
N THR A 134 7.47 7.60 -4.99
CA THR A 134 7.19 6.71 -3.86
C THR A 134 7.60 7.34 -2.53
N HIS A 135 6.67 7.30 -1.58
CA HIS A 135 6.92 7.59 -0.18
C HIS A 135 6.85 6.29 0.63
N VAL A 136 7.90 5.97 1.36
CA VAL A 136 7.95 4.80 2.24
C VAL A 136 7.77 5.26 3.67
N VAL A 137 6.68 4.89 4.33
CA VAL A 137 6.45 5.13 5.76
C VAL A 137 6.71 3.84 6.51
N ARG A 138 7.70 3.83 7.40
CA ARG A 138 8.12 2.62 8.13
C ARG A 138 8.26 2.85 9.62
N ALA A 139 8.12 1.77 10.39
CA ALA A 139 8.42 1.77 11.80
C ALA A 139 9.92 1.95 12.06
N TRP A 140 10.27 2.39 13.27
CA TRP A 140 11.65 2.41 13.72
C TRP A 140 12.20 1.01 13.89
N TYR A 141 11.37 0.12 14.46
CA TYR A 141 11.62 -1.30 14.52
C TYR A 141 10.37 -2.08 14.12
N ASP A 142 10.51 -2.98 13.16
CA ASP A 142 9.44 -3.81 12.63
C ASP A 142 9.91 -5.27 12.63
N PRO A 143 9.35 -6.15 13.49
CA PRO A 143 9.75 -7.56 13.56
C PRO A 143 9.10 -8.43 12.48
N VAL A 144 8.20 -7.88 11.65
CA VAL A 144 7.46 -8.62 10.62
C VAL A 144 8.03 -8.32 9.24
N VAL A 145 8.24 -7.04 8.93
CA VAL A 145 8.85 -6.58 7.69
C VAL A 145 10.04 -5.70 8.07
N TYR A 146 11.22 -6.34 8.16
CA TYR A 146 12.44 -5.64 8.54
C TYR A 146 12.73 -4.43 7.66
N ALA A 147 13.48 -3.47 8.20
CA ALA A 147 13.76 -2.20 7.54
C ALA A 147 14.34 -2.37 6.12
N GLU A 148 15.19 -3.38 5.91
CA GLU A 148 15.77 -3.73 4.60
C GLU A 148 14.74 -4.17 3.55
N HIS A 149 13.55 -4.63 3.97
CA HIS A 149 12.48 -5.09 3.08
C HIS A 149 11.38 -4.05 2.86
N THR A 150 11.38 -2.96 3.63
CA THR A 150 10.46 -1.84 3.46
C THR A 150 11.15 -0.62 2.83
N TYR A 151 12.43 -0.41 3.13
CA TYR A 151 13.22 0.68 2.56
C TYR A 151 13.36 0.53 1.05
N ILE A 152 13.17 1.64 0.33
CA ILE A 152 13.42 1.72 -1.11
C ILE A 152 14.47 2.80 -1.34
N LYS A 153 15.63 2.42 -1.91
CA LYS A 153 16.68 3.36 -2.26
C LYS A 153 16.18 4.31 -3.35
N GLY A 154 16.37 5.62 -3.14
CA GLY A 154 15.91 6.68 -4.06
C GLY A 154 14.46 7.13 -3.86
N ALA A 155 13.66 6.42 -3.07
CA ALA A 155 12.33 6.89 -2.67
C ALA A 155 12.43 7.86 -1.49
N THR A 156 11.36 8.63 -1.22
CA THR A 156 11.29 9.45 -0.01
C THR A 156 10.93 8.58 1.19
N ASN A 157 11.88 8.32 2.07
CA ASN A 157 11.70 7.43 3.21
C ASN A 157 11.38 8.21 4.49
N HIS A 158 10.34 7.79 5.21
CA HIS A 158 9.79 8.42 6.41
C HIS A 158 9.85 7.42 7.56
N LEU A 159 10.50 7.81 8.65
CA LEU A 159 10.62 7.01 9.86
C LEU A 159 9.57 7.43 10.88
N ILE A 160 8.74 6.50 11.30
CA ILE A 160 7.85 6.67 12.44
C ILE A 160 8.56 6.09 13.65
N TYR A 161 8.81 6.91 14.68
CA TYR A 161 9.41 6.50 15.95
C TYR A 161 8.44 5.66 16.79
N ASN A 162 8.10 4.50 16.28
CA ASN A 162 7.25 3.51 16.90
C ASN A 162 7.85 2.12 16.71
N ILE A 163 7.58 1.24 17.67
CA ILE A 163 8.03 -0.15 17.67
C ILE A 163 6.83 -1.03 17.34
N GLY A 164 7.02 -1.93 16.39
CA GLY A 164 6.05 -2.94 15.98
C GLY A 164 5.38 -2.62 14.65
N HIS A 165 5.07 -3.70 13.91
CA HIS A 165 4.41 -3.64 12.61
C HIS A 165 2.98 -3.11 12.73
N LEU A 166 2.13 -3.85 13.44
CA LEU A 166 0.70 -3.57 13.52
C LEU A 166 0.42 -2.26 14.25
N SER A 167 1.15 -1.97 15.33
CA SER A 167 1.04 -0.70 16.04
C SER A 167 1.34 0.49 15.13
N THR A 168 2.38 0.41 14.30
CA THR A 168 2.74 1.47 13.35
C THR A 168 1.71 1.63 12.24
N VAL A 169 1.22 0.50 11.70
CA VAL A 169 0.14 0.51 10.70
C VAL A 169 -1.11 1.18 11.27
N VAL A 170 -1.57 0.78 12.46
CA VAL A 170 -2.73 1.38 13.13
C VAL A 170 -2.51 2.86 13.38
N LEU A 171 -1.33 3.26 13.85
CA LEU A 171 -0.98 4.66 14.09
C LEU A 171 -1.07 5.49 12.80
N CYS A 172 -0.48 5.01 11.70
CA CYS A 172 -0.53 5.65 10.37
C CYS A 172 -1.95 5.74 9.82
N LEU A 173 -2.78 4.73 10.09
CA LEU A 173 -4.14 4.66 9.61
C LEU A 173 -5.10 5.57 10.40
N THR A 174 -4.79 5.88 11.66
CA THR A 174 -5.67 6.61 12.58
C THR A 174 -5.10 7.98 12.95
N ILE A 175 -4.20 8.02 13.93
CA ILE A 175 -3.67 9.25 14.54
C ILE A 175 -2.80 10.02 13.54
N LEU A 176 -1.91 9.34 12.83
CA LEU A 176 -1.02 9.93 11.83
C LEU A 176 -1.64 9.96 10.43
N SER A 177 -2.95 9.75 10.30
CA SER A 177 -3.64 9.80 9.01
C SER A 177 -3.45 11.15 8.31
N GLY A 178 -3.48 12.26 9.04
CA GLY A 178 -3.23 13.60 8.50
C GLY A 178 -1.82 13.74 7.92
N TYR A 179 -0.83 13.14 8.57
CA TYR A 179 0.54 13.09 8.07
C TYR A 179 0.63 12.28 6.77
N VAL A 180 0.08 11.07 6.73
CA VAL A 180 0.06 10.23 5.51
C VAL A 180 -0.66 10.95 4.36
N VAL A 181 -1.80 11.58 4.63
CA VAL A 181 -2.54 12.38 3.65
C VAL A 181 -1.75 13.62 3.21
N SER A 182 -0.96 14.22 4.09
CA SER A 182 -0.08 15.34 3.69
C SER A 182 0.95 14.91 2.64
N LEU A 183 1.45 13.67 2.70
CA LEU A 183 2.37 13.13 1.69
C LEU A 183 1.70 13.02 0.32
N ILE A 184 0.43 12.61 0.30
CA ILE A 184 -0.42 12.53 -0.90
C ILE A 184 -0.61 13.90 -1.55
N LYS A 185 -0.78 14.95 -0.76
CA LYS A 185 -1.17 16.30 -1.26
C LYS A 185 0.02 17.18 -1.65
N ARG A 186 1.25 16.85 -1.24
CA ARG A 186 2.45 17.64 -1.60
C ARG A 186 2.67 17.62 -3.12
N SER A 187 2.85 18.78 -3.73
CA SER A 187 3.35 18.89 -5.11
C SER A 187 4.72 18.23 -5.22
N SER A 188 4.99 17.54 -6.34
CA SER A 188 6.33 17.07 -6.71
C SER A 188 7.25 18.22 -7.06
#